data_AF-A0A382RHA6-F1
#
_entry.id   AF-A0A382RHA6-F1
#
_cell.length_a   1.000
_cell.length_b   1.000
_cell.length_c   1.000
_cell.angle_alpha   90.00
_cell.angle_beta   90.00
_cell.angle_gamma   90.00
#
_symmetry.space_group_name_H-M   'P 1'
#
loop_
_entity.id
_entity.type
_entity.pdbx_description
1 polymer ?
#
loop_
_entity_poly.entity_id
_entity_poly.type
_entity_poly.pdbx_seq_one_letter_code
_entity_poly.pdbx_strand_id
1 'polypeptide(L)'
;MLVMRVFSTLLLNLSVTVSCSTALLQKELCFNQQQLHSKVANAFPLERNPSVLTMRFIDPEIILEPESNLIGLAVAVVVQILGVGRLHGLVQANGHLAYRP
;
A
#
# COMPACT_ATOMS: atom_id res chain seq x y z
N MET A 1 -38.60 17.41 -47.98
CA MET A 1 -37.17 17.04 -47.86
C MET A 1 -36.38 17.92 -46.87
N LEU A 2 -37.03 18.67 -45.97
CA LEU A 2 -36.36 19.54 -44.98
C LEU A 2 -36.24 18.90 -43.58
N VAL A 3 -37.21 18.06 -43.20
CA VAL A 3 -37.33 17.43 -41.87
C VAL A 3 -36.22 16.40 -41.61
N MET A 4 -35.71 15.74 -42.65
CA MET A 4 -34.69 14.69 -42.54
C MET A 4 -33.28 15.23 -42.25
N ARG A 5 -33.03 16.52 -42.54
CA ARG A 5 -31.72 17.17 -42.28
C ARG A 5 -31.59 17.63 -40.82
N VAL A 6 -32.69 18.08 -40.21
CA VAL A 6 -32.74 18.55 -38.81
C VAL A 6 -32.51 17.40 -37.83
N PHE A 7 -33.05 16.21 -38.13
CA PHE A 7 -32.88 15.01 -37.30
C PHE A 7 -31.42 14.50 -37.32
N SER A 8 -30.75 14.59 -38.47
CA SER A 8 -29.36 14.14 -38.62
C SER A 8 -28.38 15.05 -37.86
N THR A 9 -28.62 16.36 -37.84
CA THR A 9 -27.81 17.32 -37.07
C THR A 9 -28.03 17.22 -35.55
N LEU A 10 -29.21 16.78 -35.11
CA LEU A 10 -29.51 16.61 -33.68
C LEU A 10 -28.83 15.36 -33.11
N LEU A 11 -28.79 14.26 -33.88
CA LEU A 11 -28.11 13.03 -33.49
C LEU A 11 -26.59 13.17 -33.43
N LEU A 12 -26.00 14.00 -34.31
CA LEU A 12 -24.56 14.26 -34.32
C LEU A 12 -24.08 15.16 -33.16
N ASN A 13 -24.93 16.02 -32.62
CA ASN A 13 -24.60 16.83 -31.45
C ASN A 13 -24.77 16.06 -30.14
N LEU A 14 -25.67 15.06 -30.10
CA LEU A 14 -25.86 14.20 -28.93
C LEU A 14 -24.68 13.24 -28.71
N SER A 15 -23.99 12.80 -29.77
CA SER A 15 -22.83 11.90 -29.65
C SER A 15 -21.56 12.59 -29.18
N VAL A 16 -21.39 13.90 -29.42
CA VAL A 16 -20.20 14.67 -28.99
C VAL A 16 -20.25 14.97 -27.48
N THR A 17 -21.43 15.09 -26.89
CA THR A 17 -21.57 15.35 -25.44
C THR A 17 -21.37 14.11 -24.56
N VAL A 18 -21.47 12.89 -25.11
CA VAL A 18 -21.19 11.65 -24.36
C VAL A 18 -19.69 11.35 -24.30
N SER A 19 -18.88 11.94 -25.18
CA SER A 19 -17.41 11.79 -25.16
C SER A 19 -16.70 12.74 -24.19
N CYS A 20 -17.44 13.61 -23.49
CA CYS A 20 -16.86 14.62 -22.59
C CYS A 20 -17.29 14.45 -21.13
N SER A 21 -17.71 13.24 -20.74
CA SER A 21 -18.18 12.96 -19.37
C SER A 21 -17.70 11.61 -18.82
N THR A 22 -16.52 11.15 -19.23
CA THR A 22 -15.74 10.18 -18.45
C THR A 22 -14.53 10.93 -17.89
N ALA A 23 -14.77 11.74 -16.85
CA ALA A 23 -14.47 11.29 -15.50
C ALA A 23 -12.98 10.94 -15.36
N LEU A 24 -12.21 11.90 -14.85
CA LEU A 24 -11.26 11.68 -13.76
C LEU A 24 -10.94 10.18 -13.57
N LEU A 25 -9.97 9.66 -14.34
CA LEU A 25 -9.41 8.33 -14.15
C LEU A 25 -8.77 8.31 -12.77
N GLN A 26 -9.56 7.97 -11.75
CA GLN A 26 -9.07 7.65 -10.43
C GLN A 26 -8.23 6.40 -10.59
N LYS A 27 -6.91 6.60 -10.71
CA LYS A 27 -5.95 5.52 -10.88
C LYS A 27 -5.87 4.79 -9.54
N GLU A 28 -6.69 3.76 -9.40
CA GLU A 28 -6.64 2.88 -8.23
C GLU A 28 -5.33 2.10 -8.26
N LEU A 29 -4.54 2.25 -7.20
CA LEU A 29 -3.32 1.47 -7.01
C LEU A 29 -3.65 0.29 -6.10
N CYS A 30 -3.90 -0.87 -6.71
CA CYS A 30 -4.11 -2.11 -6.00
C CYS A 30 -2.76 -2.81 -5.79
N PHE A 31 -2.41 -3.08 -4.53
CA PHE A 31 -1.24 -3.88 -4.19
C PHE A 31 -1.68 -5.22 -3.62
N ASN A 32 -1.18 -6.32 -4.19
CA ASN A 32 -1.35 -7.63 -3.60
C ASN A 32 -0.33 -7.84 -2.45
N GLN A 33 -0.53 -8.90 -1.65
CA GLN A 33 0.31 -9.21 -0.49
C GLN A 33 1.80 -9.30 -0.86
N GLN A 34 2.13 -9.92 -2.00
CA GLN A 34 3.52 -10.06 -2.46
C GLN A 34 4.15 -8.71 -2.86
N GLN A 35 3.37 -7.81 -3.47
CA GLN A 35 3.83 -6.46 -3.83
C GLN A 35 4.03 -5.59 -2.59
N LEU A 36 3.15 -5.70 -1.59
CA LEU A 36 3.35 -5.04 -0.30
C LEU A 36 4.58 -5.61 0.40
N HIS A 37 4.70 -6.93 0.45
CA HIS A 37 5.82 -7.62 1.10
C HIS A 37 7.15 -7.22 0.47
N SER A 38 7.26 -7.23 -0.86
CA SER A 38 8.50 -6.82 -1.55
C SER A 38 8.88 -5.36 -1.27
N LYS A 39 7.89 -4.44 -1.18
CA LYS A 39 8.14 -3.05 -0.81
C LYS A 39 8.68 -2.92 0.61
N VAL A 40 8.10 -3.66 1.57
CA VAL A 40 8.54 -3.64 2.97
C VAL A 40 9.88 -4.35 3.12
N ALA A 41 10.10 -5.48 2.47
CA ALA A 41 11.34 -6.26 2.53
C ALA A 41 12.57 -5.42 2.17
N ASN A 42 12.43 -4.51 1.20
CA ASN A 42 13.51 -3.59 0.80
C ASN A 42 13.95 -2.61 1.91
N ALA A 43 13.12 -2.39 2.93
CA ALA A 43 13.46 -1.53 4.07
C ALA A 43 14.25 -2.28 5.16
N PHE A 44 14.39 -3.61 5.06
CA PHE A 44 15.06 -4.46 6.04
C PHE A 44 16.38 -5.01 5.48
N PRO A 45 17.36 -5.35 6.33
CA PRO A 45 17.33 -5.29 7.79
C PRO A 45 17.37 -3.86 8.35
N LEU A 46 16.75 -3.66 9.52
CA LEU A 46 16.84 -2.40 10.26
C LEU A 46 17.72 -2.59 11.50
N GLU A 47 18.73 -1.75 11.66
CA GLU A 47 19.62 -1.78 12.82
C GLU A 47 19.45 -0.52 13.67
N ARG A 48 19.36 -0.71 14.99
CA ARG A 48 19.29 0.36 15.99
C ARG A 48 20.32 0.08 17.07
N ASN A 49 21.18 1.06 17.34
CA ASN A 49 22.29 0.94 18.29
C ASN A 49 22.16 1.96 19.43
N PRO A 50 21.15 1.87 20.31
CA PRO A 50 21.17 2.63 21.56
C PRO A 50 22.37 2.22 22.42
N SER A 51 22.81 3.11 23.32
CA SER A 51 24.12 3.06 24.00
C SER A 51 24.51 1.75 24.68
N VAL A 52 23.56 0.91 25.10
CA VAL A 52 23.81 -0.33 25.85
C VAL A 52 23.38 -1.61 25.12
N LEU A 53 22.75 -1.49 23.95
CA LEU A 53 22.26 -2.66 23.20
C LEU A 53 22.20 -2.39 21.69
N THR A 54 22.38 -3.43 20.89
CA THR A 54 22.16 -3.42 19.44
C THR A 54 20.91 -4.23 19.14
N MET A 55 19.95 -3.64 18.42
CA MET A 55 18.76 -4.33 17.91
C MET A 55 18.85 -4.43 16.40
N ARG A 56 18.64 -5.62 15.88
CA ARG A 56 18.52 -5.87 14.45
C ARG A 56 17.16 -6.50 14.17
N PHE A 57 16.36 -5.85 13.36
CA PHE A 57 15.08 -6.36 12.87
C PHE A 57 15.29 -7.01 11.50
N ILE A 58 14.81 -8.23 11.34
CA ILE A 58 14.98 -9.09 10.16
C ILE A 58 13.67 -9.78 9.82
N ASP A 59 13.61 -10.36 8.62
CA ASP A 59 12.52 -11.20 8.14
C ASP A 59 11.13 -10.57 8.35
N PRO A 60 10.85 -9.42 7.71
CA PRO A 60 9.55 -8.77 7.83
C PRO A 60 8.45 -9.60 7.17
N GLU A 61 7.29 -9.66 7.82
CA GLU A 61 6.07 -10.29 7.33
C GLU A 61 4.89 -9.35 7.47
N ILE A 62 4.15 -9.16 6.37
CA ILE A 62 2.94 -8.34 6.37
C ILE A 62 1.74 -9.25 6.62
N ILE A 63 0.96 -8.88 7.63
CA ILE A 63 -0.26 -9.57 8.01
C ILE A 63 -1.43 -8.72 7.51
N LEU A 64 -2.22 -9.30 6.60
CA LEU A 64 -3.45 -8.72 6.09
C LEU A 64 -4.62 -9.52 6.65
N GLU A 65 -5.50 -8.87 7.41
CA GLU A 65 -6.73 -9.48 7.92
C GLU A 65 -7.89 -9.09 6.99
N PRO A 66 -8.53 -10.05 6.28
CA PRO A 66 -9.49 -9.76 5.20
C PRO A 66 -10.71 -8.89 5.58
N GLU A 67 -11.01 -8.78 6.87
CA GLU A 67 -12.17 -8.05 7.39
C GLU A 67 -11.78 -6.86 8.28
N SER A 68 -10.47 -6.60 8.39
CA SER A 68 -9.92 -5.55 9.24
C SER A 68 -9.39 -4.41 8.39
N ASN A 69 -9.61 -3.17 8.86
CA ASN A 69 -8.94 -1.99 8.28
C ASN A 69 -7.51 -1.81 8.81
N LEU A 70 -6.97 -2.84 9.47
CA LEU A 70 -5.63 -2.86 10.04
C LEU A 70 -4.66 -3.60 9.12
N ILE A 71 -3.43 -3.11 9.10
CA ILE A 71 -2.28 -3.80 8.54
C ILE A 71 -1.32 -4.16 9.68
N GLY A 72 -0.92 -5.43 9.72
CA GLY A 72 0.08 -5.92 10.67
C GLY A 72 1.46 -6.03 10.04
N LEU A 73 2.48 -5.78 10.86
CA LEU A 73 3.88 -6.05 10.55
C LEU A 73 4.46 -6.91 11.67
N ALA A 74 4.86 -8.13 11.35
CA ALA A 74 5.67 -8.98 12.21
C ALA A 74 7.12 -8.96 11.74
N VAL A 75 8.06 -8.90 12.68
CA VAL A 75 9.50 -8.90 12.41
C VAL A 75 10.21 -9.74 13.45
N ALA A 76 11.20 -10.52 13.03
CA ALA A 76 12.14 -11.13 13.96
C ALA A 76 13.12 -10.06 14.45
N VAL A 77 13.43 -10.08 15.75
CA VAL A 77 14.41 -9.16 16.36
C VAL A 77 15.54 -9.95 17.00
N VAL A 78 16.75 -9.52 16.73
CA VAL A 78 17.97 -9.98 17.39
C VAL A 78 18.51 -8.83 18.22
N VAL A 79 18.56 -9.01 19.54
CA VAL A 79 19.06 -8.00 20.49
C VAL A 79 20.39 -8.48 21.08
N GLN A 80 21.44 -7.71 20.90
CA GLN A 80 22.73 -7.92 21.54
C GLN A 80 22.86 -6.93 22.70
N ILE A 81 22.97 -7.43 23.93
CA ILE A 81 23.11 -6.62 25.14
C ILE A 81 24.52 -6.80 25.68
N LEU A 82 25.20 -5.69 25.98
CA LEU A 82 26.55 -5.72 26.54
C LEU A 82 26.55 -6.40 27.91
N GLY A 83 27.41 -7.40 28.11
CA GLY A 83 27.53 -8.14 29.37
C GLY A 83 26.45 -9.21 29.63
N VAL A 84 25.41 -9.31 28.79
CA VAL A 84 24.36 -10.35 28.92
C VAL A 84 24.43 -11.36 27.78
N GLY A 85 24.57 -10.90 26.53
CA GLY A 85 24.62 -11.78 25.35
C GLY A 85 23.55 -11.44 24.31
N ARG A 86 23.21 -12.44 23.49
CA ARG A 86 22.28 -12.31 22.36
C ARG A 86 20.91 -12.89 22.70
N LEU A 87 19.85 -12.13 22.43
CA LEU A 87 18.46 -12.52 22.57
C LEU A 87 17.78 -12.52 21.21
N HIS A 88 16.86 -13.46 21.02
CA HIS A 88 16.03 -13.57 19.84
C HIS A 88 14.57 -13.40 20.24
N GLY A 89 13.80 -12.68 19.46
CA GLY A 89 12.39 -12.48 19.70
C GLY A 89 11.63 -12.20 18.41
N LEU A 90 10.32 -12.09 18.55
CA LEU A 90 9.41 -11.66 17.50
C LEU A 90 8.63 -10.46 18.01
N VAL A 91 8.53 -9.42 17.18
CA VAL A 91 7.75 -8.22 17.47
C VAL A 91 6.67 -8.11 16.40
N GLN A 92 5.43 -7.90 16.84
CA GLN A 92 4.31 -7.62 15.96
C GLN A 92 3.68 -6.28 16.34
N ALA A 93 3.37 -5.48 15.33
CA ALA A 93 2.63 -4.24 15.48
C ALA A 93 1.52 -4.17 14.43
N ASN A 94 0.33 -3.77 14.86
CA ASN A 94 -0.81 -3.53 13.98
C ASN A 94 -1.08 -2.03 13.92
N GLY A 95 -1.45 -1.53 12.74
CA GLY A 95 -1.74 -0.11 12.54
C GLY A 95 -2.85 0.12 11.52
N HIS A 96 -3.42 1.32 11.56
CA HIS A 96 -4.37 1.75 10.52
C HIS A 96 -3.62 2.20 9.28
N LEU A 97 -4.21 1.96 8.11
CA LEU A 97 -3.71 2.52 6.86
C LEU A 97 -3.94 4.04 6.84
N ALA A 98 -2.87 4.79 6.62
CA ALA A 98 -2.92 6.23 6.45
C ALA A 98 -2.21 6.61 5.15
N TYR A 99 -2.92 7.31 4.27
CA TYR A 99 -2.35 7.87 3.05
C TYR A 99 -1.71 9.22 3.37
N ARG A 100 -0.43 9.38 3.03
CA ARG A 100 0.30 10.66 3.10
C ARG A 100 0.75 11.00 1.68
N PRO A 101 0.11 11.99 1.01
CA PRO A 101 0.48 12.40 -0.35
C PRO A 101 1.85 13.08 -0.40
#